data_AF-A0A972YZK8-F1
#
_entry.id   AF-A0A972YZK8-F1
#
_cell.length_a   1.000
_cell.length_b   1.000
_cell.length_c   1.000
_cell.angle_alpha   90.00
_cell.angle_beta   90.00
_cell.angle_gamma   90.00
#
_symmetry.space_group_name_H-M   'P 1'
#
loop_
_entity.id
_entity.type
_entity.pdbx_description
1 polymer ?
#
loop_
_entity_poly.entity_id
_entity_poly.type
_entity_poly.pdbx_seq_one_letter_code
_entity_poly.pdbx_strand_id
1 'polypeptide(L)'
;MKLKDKLKKTGRKSKVAYLIALLVIIYFVMTLLKGLYIWTDGSEFTLGNNINNGISWVIGYTSFPPLDSLWLNIPFVPFEGGEMLNFYKVIVPPAIIFFICALFISDHRILRNKFFTLKAEIEKEVALRDIRKDAGIETVSESATVDVVISNATNKDPSWHDRWWGKITIGVGITMIAVALGLK
;
A
#
# COMPACT_ATOMS: atom_id res chain seq x y z
N MET A 1 11.32 -18.85 -10.40
CA MET A 1 11.77 -18.69 -9.00
C MET A 1 10.91 -19.56 -8.09
N LYS A 2 11.47 -20.14 -7.03
CA LYS A 2 10.70 -20.94 -6.05
C LYS A 2 9.59 -20.08 -5.43
N LEU A 3 8.40 -20.65 -5.27
CA LEU A 3 7.20 -19.91 -4.84
C LEU A 3 7.37 -19.34 -3.42
N LYS A 4 8.01 -20.09 -2.51
CA LYS A 4 8.35 -19.64 -1.14
C LYS A 4 9.30 -18.43 -1.12
N ASP A 5 10.33 -18.44 -1.96
CA ASP A 5 11.29 -17.32 -2.06
C ASP A 5 10.62 -16.07 -2.64
N LYS A 6 9.73 -16.26 -3.62
CA LYS A 6 8.92 -15.17 -4.20
C LYS A 6 7.99 -14.56 -3.17
N LEU A 7 7.32 -15.39 -2.37
CA LEU A 7 6.47 -14.92 -1.28
C LEU A 7 7.26 -14.10 -0.24
N LYS A 8 8.48 -14.54 0.12
CA LYS A 8 9.34 -13.81 1.06
C LYS A 8 9.78 -12.45 0.49
N LYS A 9 10.18 -12.40 -0.78
CA LYS A 9 10.63 -11.16 -1.45
C LYS A 9 9.47 -10.18 -1.63
N THR A 10 8.32 -10.63 -2.13
CA THR A 10 7.13 -9.79 -2.31
C THR A 10 6.54 -9.36 -0.97
N GLY A 11 6.61 -10.20 0.07
CA GLY A 11 6.17 -9.85 1.43
C GLY A 11 6.97 -8.71 2.06
N ARG A 12 8.30 -8.69 1.89
CA ARG A 12 9.14 -7.55 2.32
C ARG A 12 8.73 -6.27 1.60
N LYS A 13 8.57 -6.32 0.28
CA LYS A 13 8.12 -5.17 -0.53
C LYS A 13 6.74 -4.68 -0.10
N SER A 14 5.81 -5.58 0.18
CA SER A 14 4.47 -5.23 0.64
C SER A 14 4.48 -4.57 2.02
N LYS A 15 5.32 -5.01 2.97
CA LYS A 15 5.47 -4.33 4.27
C LYS A 15 5.97 -2.90 4.13
N VAL A 16 6.95 -2.67 3.26
CA VAL A 16 7.43 -1.32 2.94
C VAL A 16 6.33 -0.50 2.27
N ALA A 17 5.56 -1.07 1.34
CA ALA A 17 4.43 -0.41 0.71
C ALA A 17 3.33 -0.03 1.71
N TYR A 18 3.04 -0.89 2.71
CA TYR A 18 2.11 -0.56 3.80
C TYR A 18 2.59 0.63 4.63
N LEU A 19 3.89 0.67 4.96
CA LEU A 19 4.48 1.78 5.70
C LEU A 19 4.41 3.08 4.90
N ILE A 20 4.78 3.06 3.62
CA ILE A 20 4.70 4.24 2.74
C ILE A 20 3.25 4.70 2.58
N ALA A 21 2.31 3.78 2.35
CA ALA A 21 0.89 4.11 2.25
C ALA A 21 0.35 4.77 3.52
N LEU A 22 0.78 4.30 4.69
CA LEU A 22 0.43 4.90 5.98
C LEU A 22 1.00 6.32 6.11
N LEU A 23 2.26 6.54 5.73
CA LEU A 23 2.85 7.89 5.71
C LEU A 23 2.10 8.84 4.77
N VAL A 24 1.67 8.36 3.60
CA VAL A 24 0.86 9.14 2.67
C VAL A 24 -0.51 9.51 3.28
N ILE A 25 -1.15 8.58 3.99
CA ILE A 25 -2.41 8.87 4.70
C ILE A 25 -2.20 9.95 5.76
N ILE A 26 -1.15 9.82 6.58
CA ILE A 26 -0.80 10.82 7.60
C ILE A 26 -0.58 12.19 6.94
N TYR A 27 0.17 12.23 5.83
CA TYR A 27 0.38 13.45 5.06
C TYR A 27 -0.94 14.09 4.60
N PHE A 28 -1.87 13.31 4.04
CA PHE A 28 -3.18 13.83 3.62
C PHE A 28 -3.99 14.37 4.80
N VAL A 29 -3.99 13.65 5.93
CA VAL A 29 -4.68 14.10 7.15
C VAL A 29 -4.10 15.43 7.64
N MET A 30 -2.77 15.55 7.73
CA MET A 30 -2.12 16.79 8.13
C MET A 30 -2.40 17.94 7.16
N THR A 31 -2.39 17.67 5.86
CA THR A 31 -2.70 18.66 4.81
C THR A 31 -4.13 19.18 4.94
N LEU A 32 -5.09 18.27 5.16
CA LEU A 32 -6.50 18.61 5.35
C LEU A 32 -6.72 19.40 6.65
N LEU A 33 -6.11 18.98 7.76
CA LEU A 33 -6.21 19.70 9.02
C LEU A 33 -5.62 21.10 8.91
N LYS A 34 -4.46 21.26 8.28
CA LYS A 34 -3.85 22.58 8.06
C LYS A 34 -4.70 23.47 7.14
N GLY A 35 -5.26 22.90 6.06
CA GLY A 35 -6.17 23.62 5.17
C GLY A 35 -7.44 24.07 5.88
N LEU A 36 -8.04 23.21 6.70
CA LEU A 36 -9.22 23.53 7.50
C LEU A 36 -8.93 24.59 8.57
N TYR A 37 -7.77 24.51 9.25
CA TYR A 37 -7.35 25.49 10.24
C TYR A 37 -7.28 26.90 9.64
N ILE A 38 -6.65 27.03 8.46
CA ILE A 38 -6.48 28.32 7.79
C ILE A 38 -7.81 28.84 7.23
N TRP A 39 -8.69 27.93 6.78
CA TRP A 39 -10.00 28.32 6.26
C TRP A 39 -10.97 28.77 7.35
N THR A 40 -10.88 28.22 8.55
CA THR A 40 -11.73 28.60 9.68
C THR A 40 -11.15 29.73 10.54
N ASP A 41 -9.95 30.21 10.21
CA ASP A 41 -9.31 31.31 10.90
C ASP A 41 -10.08 32.61 10.67
N GLY A 42 -10.43 33.32 11.75
CA GLY A 42 -11.25 34.54 11.69
C GLY A 42 -12.73 34.33 11.34
N SER A 43 -13.24 33.08 11.30
CA SER A 43 -14.65 32.84 10.99
C SER A 43 -15.59 33.37 12.10
N GLU A 44 -16.57 34.19 11.74
CA GLU A 44 -17.59 34.71 12.68
C GLU A 44 -18.64 33.65 13.08
N PHE A 45 -18.64 32.49 12.39
CA PHE A 45 -19.59 31.40 12.63
C PHE A 45 -19.12 30.50 13.78
N THR A 46 -19.99 30.24 14.78
CA THR A 46 -19.66 29.46 15.99
C THR A 46 -19.06 28.08 15.68
N LEU A 47 -19.55 27.39 14.65
CA LEU A 47 -19.04 26.08 14.26
C LEU A 47 -17.64 26.17 13.65
N GLY A 48 -17.34 27.22 12.87
CA GLY A 48 -16.02 27.45 12.30
C GLY A 48 -14.99 27.73 13.39
N ASN A 49 -15.35 28.58 14.36
CA ASN A 49 -14.50 28.86 15.52
C ASN A 49 -14.24 27.62 16.39
N ASN A 50 -15.27 26.79 16.63
CA ASN A 50 -15.11 25.51 17.33
C ASN A 50 -14.20 24.52 16.58
N ILE A 51 -14.31 24.45 15.25
CA ILE A 51 -13.40 23.66 14.42
C ILE A 51 -11.97 24.19 14.49
N ASN A 52 -11.78 25.52 14.39
CA ASN A 52 -10.46 26.14 14.49
C ASN A 52 -9.79 25.82 15.82
N ASN A 53 -10.51 26.02 16.93
CA ASN A 53 -10.03 25.70 18.28
C ASN A 53 -9.68 24.21 18.44
N GLY A 54 -10.53 23.33 17.90
CA GLY A 54 -10.28 21.89 17.90
C GLY A 54 -9.02 21.50 17.11
N ILE A 55 -8.84 22.07 15.92
CA ILE A 55 -7.66 21.80 15.08
C ILE A 55 -6.40 22.39 15.71
N SER A 56 -6.46 23.59 16.28
CA SER A 56 -5.35 24.21 17.00
C SER A 56 -4.87 23.33 18.16
N TRP A 57 -5.80 22.75 18.92
CA TRP A 57 -5.47 21.77 19.96
C TRP A 57 -4.81 20.51 19.39
N VAL A 58 -5.30 19.96 18.29
CA VAL A 58 -4.70 18.79 17.63
C VAL A 58 -3.29 19.08 17.12
N ILE A 59 -3.08 20.22 16.47
CA ILE A 59 -1.76 20.66 16.00
C ILE A 59 -0.83 20.80 17.21
N GLY A 60 -1.24 21.52 18.26
CA GLY A 60 -0.46 21.70 19.48
C GLY A 60 -0.09 20.40 20.17
N TYR A 61 -1.00 19.42 20.22
CA TYR A 61 -0.74 18.11 20.82
C TYR A 61 0.20 17.23 19.98
N THR A 62 0.14 17.36 18.65
CA THR A 62 0.99 16.60 17.72
C THR A 62 2.29 17.32 17.36
N SER A 63 2.47 18.53 17.88
CA SER A 63 3.66 19.36 17.73
C SER A 63 4.74 18.95 18.73
N PHE A 64 5.51 17.92 18.35
CA PHE A 64 6.75 17.56 19.02
C PHE A 64 7.82 17.24 17.96
N PRO A 65 9.13 17.39 18.25
CA PRO A 65 10.18 17.03 17.29
C PRO A 65 10.13 15.52 16.99
N PRO A 66 10.08 15.06 15.72
CA PRO A 66 10.30 15.80 14.46
C PRO A 66 9.02 16.26 13.71
N LEU A 67 7.83 16.01 14.26
CA LEU A 67 6.54 16.36 13.62
C LEU A 67 6.33 17.88 13.50
N ASP A 68 6.94 18.68 14.38
CA ASP A 68 6.91 20.15 14.28
C ASP A 68 7.39 20.67 12.92
N SER A 69 8.51 20.12 12.43
CA SER A 69 9.05 20.48 11.12
C SER A 69 8.11 20.07 9.98
N LEU A 70 7.34 19.00 10.16
CA LEU A 70 6.36 18.58 9.17
C LEU A 70 5.15 19.51 9.15
N TRP A 71 4.61 19.91 10.31
CA TRP A 71 3.50 20.87 10.38
C TRP A 71 3.83 22.22 9.73
N LEU A 72 5.05 22.72 9.93
CA LEU A 72 5.50 23.98 9.34
C LEU A 72 5.62 23.88 7.81
N ASN A 73 6.27 22.82 7.31
CA ASN A 73 6.62 22.67 5.90
C ASN A 73 5.54 21.99 5.05
N ILE A 74 4.52 21.38 5.65
CA ILE A 74 3.49 20.70 4.87
C ILE A 74 2.72 21.75 4.05
N PRO A 75 2.65 21.59 2.72
CA PRO A 75 1.91 22.53 1.89
C PRO A 75 0.42 22.42 2.24
N PHE A 76 -0.26 23.55 2.26
CA PHE A 76 -1.71 23.63 2.33
C PHE A 76 -2.19 24.40 1.11
N VAL A 77 -3.40 24.13 0.66
CA VAL A 77 -4.01 24.89 -0.44
C VAL A 77 -5.33 25.44 0.07
N PRO A 78 -5.54 26.76 0.08
CA PRO A 78 -6.84 27.32 0.42
C PRO A 78 -7.88 26.84 -0.59
N PHE A 79 -9.05 26.42 -0.11
CA PHE A 79 -10.15 25.97 -0.96
C PHE A 79 -10.77 27.13 -1.77
N GLU A 80 -10.45 28.37 -1.42
CA GLU A 80 -10.96 29.57 -2.07
C GLU A 80 -10.08 29.96 -3.26
N GLY A 81 -10.63 29.67 -4.46
CA GLY A 81 -10.39 30.31 -5.75
C GLY A 81 -9.04 31.00 -5.99
N GLY A 82 -8.16 30.33 -6.73
CA GLY A 82 -7.06 31.02 -7.41
C GLY A 82 -6.26 30.12 -8.35
N GLU A 83 -5.81 28.96 -7.88
CA GLU A 83 -4.90 28.13 -8.67
C GLU A 83 -5.16 26.63 -8.43
N MET A 84 -6.13 26.05 -9.15
CA MET A 84 -6.39 24.60 -9.15
C MET A 84 -5.10 23.80 -9.40
N LEU A 85 -4.17 24.37 -10.16
CA LEU A 85 -2.88 23.77 -10.46
C LEU A 85 -2.09 23.49 -9.18
N ASN A 86 -2.07 24.40 -8.20
CA ASN A 86 -1.37 24.19 -6.91
C ASN A 86 -2.04 23.12 -6.05
N PHE A 87 -3.37 23.02 -6.10
CA PHE A 87 -4.12 21.92 -5.48
C PHE A 87 -3.68 20.56 -6.03
N TYR A 88 -3.57 20.44 -7.36
CA TYR A 88 -3.08 19.22 -8.00
C TYR A 88 -1.63 18.90 -7.62
N LYS A 89 -0.75 19.90 -7.45
CA LYS A 89 0.65 19.66 -7.02
C LYS A 89 0.75 19.00 -5.65
N VAL A 90 -0.16 19.33 -4.74
CA VAL A 90 -0.16 18.81 -3.37
C VAL A 90 -0.77 17.41 -3.29
N ILE A 91 -1.73 17.08 -4.16
CA ILE A 91 -2.51 15.84 -4.09
C ILE A 91 -2.02 14.75 -5.05
N VAL A 92 -1.62 15.11 -6.27
CA VAL A 92 -1.29 14.14 -7.32
C VAL A 92 -0.08 13.27 -6.95
N PRO A 93 1.06 13.80 -6.47
CA PRO A 93 2.21 12.96 -6.16
C PRO A 93 1.92 11.93 -5.05
N PRO A 94 1.35 12.31 -3.88
CA PRO A 94 1.01 11.34 -2.85
C PRO A 94 -0.05 10.32 -3.32
N ALA A 95 -1.04 10.75 -4.12
CA ALA A 95 -2.06 9.84 -4.66
C ALA A 95 -1.47 8.77 -5.59
N ILE A 96 -0.53 9.15 -6.46
CA ILE A 96 0.19 8.20 -7.33
C ILE A 96 1.03 7.24 -6.49
N ILE A 97 1.75 7.74 -5.48
CA ILE A 97 2.55 6.89 -4.58
C ILE A 97 1.64 5.89 -3.85
N PHE A 98 0.48 6.33 -3.37
CA PHE A 98 -0.49 5.47 -2.72
C PHE A 98 -1.00 4.37 -3.67
N PHE A 99 -1.34 4.74 -4.91
CA PHE A 99 -1.79 3.80 -5.93
C PHE A 99 -0.71 2.73 -6.24
N ILE A 100 0.55 3.14 -6.41
CA ILE A 100 1.66 2.20 -6.63
C ILE A 100 1.85 1.28 -5.43
N CYS A 101 1.75 1.80 -4.21
CA CYS A 101 1.80 0.99 -2.98
C CYS A 101 0.66 -0.04 -2.94
N ALA A 102 -0.56 0.35 -3.32
CA ALA A 102 -1.71 -0.55 -3.37
C ALA A 102 -1.48 -1.72 -4.35
N LEU A 103 -0.81 -1.48 -5.49
CA LEU A 103 -0.46 -2.55 -6.43
C LEU A 103 0.53 -3.57 -5.83
N PHE A 104 1.55 -3.11 -5.09
CA PHE A 104 2.47 -4.00 -4.37
C PHE A 104 1.77 -4.83 -3.29
N ILE A 105 0.83 -4.22 -2.56
CA ILE A 105 0.03 -4.90 -1.53
C ILE A 105 -0.87 -5.96 -2.18
N SER A 106 -1.54 -5.61 -3.29
CA SER A 106 -2.41 -6.52 -4.03
C SER A 106 -1.65 -7.72 -4.57
N ASP A 107 -0.47 -7.51 -5.19
CA ASP A 107 0.38 -8.59 -5.71
C ASP A 107 0.80 -9.57 -4.59
N HIS A 108 1.13 -9.05 -3.40
CA HIS A 108 1.42 -9.92 -2.26
C HIS A 108 0.22 -10.73 -1.80
N ARG A 109 -0.97 -10.10 -1.72
CA ARG A 109 -2.22 -10.79 -1.34
C ARG A 109 -2.55 -11.92 -2.31
N ILE A 110 -2.46 -11.68 -3.61
CA ILE A 110 -2.71 -12.69 -4.64
C ILE A 110 -1.72 -13.86 -4.51
N LEU A 111 -0.42 -13.56 -4.32
CA LEU A 111 0.60 -14.59 -4.17
C LEU A 111 0.39 -15.42 -2.89
N ARG A 112 -0.04 -14.77 -1.80
CA ARG A 112 -0.36 -15.42 -0.52
C ARG A 112 -1.57 -16.35 -0.66
N ASN A 113 -2.62 -15.91 -1.37
CA ASN A 113 -3.79 -16.74 -1.64
C ASN A 113 -3.40 -17.97 -2.46
N LYS A 114 -2.62 -17.79 -3.54
CA LYS A 114 -2.11 -18.92 -4.34
C LYS A 114 -1.31 -19.93 -3.51
N PHE A 115 -0.47 -19.45 -2.58
CA PHE A 115 0.27 -20.31 -1.66
C PHE A 115 -0.67 -21.15 -0.78
N PHE A 116 -1.71 -20.53 -0.20
CA PHE A 116 -2.67 -21.24 0.64
C PHE A 116 -3.56 -22.20 -0.13
N THR A 117 -3.96 -21.86 -1.35
CA THR A 117 -4.73 -22.76 -2.22
C THR A 117 -3.92 -24.01 -2.54
N LEU A 118 -2.65 -23.85 -2.94
CA LEU A 118 -1.74 -24.98 -3.19
C LEU A 118 -1.51 -25.82 -1.93
N LYS A 119 -1.38 -25.16 -0.77
CA LYS A 119 -1.25 -25.86 0.50
C LYS A 119 -2.47 -26.71 0.81
N ALA A 120 -3.67 -26.17 0.66
CA ALA A 120 -4.93 -26.87 0.92
C ALA A 120 -5.17 -28.03 -0.06
N GLU A 121 -4.82 -27.85 -1.34
CA GLU A 121 -4.92 -28.88 -2.36
C GLU A 121 -4.00 -30.07 -2.04
N ILE A 122 -2.74 -29.79 -1.67
CA ILE A 122 -1.78 -30.82 -1.28
C ILE A 122 -2.21 -31.52 0.02
N GLU A 123 -2.68 -30.77 1.02
CA GLU A 123 -3.19 -31.36 2.27
C GLU A 123 -4.38 -32.29 2.01
N LYS A 124 -5.28 -31.92 1.09
CA LYS A 124 -6.40 -32.77 0.66
C LYS A 124 -5.92 -34.03 -0.06
N GLU A 125 -4.93 -33.92 -0.95
CA GLU A 125 -4.36 -35.09 -1.62
C GLU A 125 -3.64 -36.04 -0.65
N VAL A 126 -2.92 -35.50 0.34
CA VAL A 126 -2.30 -36.29 1.41
C VAL A 126 -3.36 -36.99 2.24
N ALA A 127 -4.42 -36.30 2.67
CA ALA A 127 -5.51 -36.91 3.44
C ALA A 127 -6.23 -38.02 2.63
N LEU A 128 -6.52 -37.79 1.35
CA LEU A 128 -7.10 -38.81 0.47
C LEU A 128 -6.17 -40.01 0.29
N ARG A 129 -4.86 -39.78 0.26
CA ARG A 129 -3.86 -40.83 0.20
C ARG A 129 -3.79 -41.63 1.49
N ASP A 130 -3.83 -40.99 2.65
CA ASP A 130 -3.84 -41.66 3.94
C ASP A 130 -5.07 -42.56 4.08
N ILE A 131 -6.25 -42.07 3.65
CA ILE A 131 -7.48 -42.88 3.59
C ILE A 131 -7.34 -44.08 2.65
N ARG A 132 -6.67 -43.94 1.49
CA ARG A 132 -6.42 -45.04 0.55
C ARG A 132 -5.42 -46.07 1.08
N LYS A 133 -4.44 -45.61 1.87
CA LYS A 133 -3.49 -46.47 2.59
C LYS A 133 -4.22 -47.27 3.68
N ASP A 134 -5.08 -46.62 4.46
CA ASP A 134 -5.91 -47.28 5.48
C ASP A 134 -6.90 -48.28 4.88
N ALA A 135 -7.35 -48.04 3.63
CA ALA A 135 -8.20 -48.96 2.88
C ALA A 135 -7.46 -50.14 2.23
N GLY A 136 -6.13 -50.28 2.40
CA GLY A 136 -5.36 -51.44 1.96
C GLY A 136 -5.07 -51.49 0.45
N ILE A 137 -5.19 -50.38 -0.28
CA ILE A 137 -4.86 -50.30 -1.71
C ILE A 137 -3.39 -49.85 -1.84
N GLU A 138 -2.45 -50.79 -1.77
CA GLU A 138 -1.02 -50.49 -1.83
C GLU A 138 -0.51 -50.31 -3.27
N THR A 139 0.00 -49.10 -3.54
CA THR A 139 1.25 -48.78 -4.27
C THR A 139 1.32 -47.25 -4.36
N VAL A 140 1.50 -46.56 -3.24
CA VAL A 140 1.65 -45.08 -3.26
C VAL A 140 3.04 -44.70 -2.77
N SER A 141 3.91 -44.35 -3.72
CA SER A 141 5.32 -43.99 -3.48
C SER A 141 5.44 -42.93 -2.38
N GLU A 142 6.13 -43.26 -1.30
CA GLU A 142 6.62 -42.29 -0.32
C GLU A 142 7.67 -41.38 -0.97
N SER A 143 7.43 -40.08 -0.96
CA SER A 143 8.38 -39.06 -0.48
C SER A 143 8.11 -37.70 -1.12
N ALA A 144 7.26 -36.92 -0.47
CA ALA A 144 7.50 -35.49 -0.32
C ALA A 144 6.54 -34.99 0.75
N THR A 145 7.07 -34.55 1.89
CA THR A 145 6.30 -33.77 2.85
C THR A 145 5.73 -32.53 2.14
N VAL A 146 4.54 -32.07 2.55
CA VAL A 146 3.82 -30.92 1.97
C VAL A 146 4.75 -29.73 1.73
N ASP A 147 5.64 -29.45 2.67
CA ASP A 147 6.65 -28.38 2.57
C ASP A 147 7.66 -28.56 1.42
N VAL A 148 8.05 -29.79 1.09
CA VAL A 148 8.99 -30.10 0.02
C VAL A 148 8.34 -29.86 -1.34
N VAL A 149 7.09 -30.31 -1.53
CA VAL A 149 6.32 -30.08 -2.77
C VAL A 149 6.09 -28.58 -3.00
N ILE A 150 5.66 -27.85 -1.96
CA ILE A 150 5.44 -26.41 -2.02
C ILE A 150 6.75 -25.64 -2.24
N SER A 151 7.87 -26.10 -1.68
CA SER A 151 9.18 -25.49 -1.89
C SER A 151 9.70 -25.65 -3.33
N ASN A 152 9.31 -26.74 -4.00
CA ASN A 152 9.69 -27.03 -5.38
C ASN A 152 8.70 -26.46 -6.41
N ALA A 153 7.50 -26.07 -5.99
CA ALA A 153 6.55 -25.37 -6.85
C ALA A 153 7.18 -24.06 -7.38
N THR A 154 7.29 -23.97 -8.71
CA THR A 154 7.80 -22.77 -9.38
C THR A 154 6.66 -21.86 -9.78
N ASN A 155 6.74 -20.58 -9.39
CA ASN A 155 5.82 -19.57 -9.88
C ASN A 155 6.47 -18.81 -11.06
N LYS A 156 5.86 -18.89 -12.25
CA LYS A 156 6.29 -18.21 -13.48
C LYS A 156 5.58 -16.88 -13.75
N ASP A 157 4.55 -16.53 -12.97
CA ASP A 157 3.79 -15.31 -13.20
C ASP A 157 4.70 -14.08 -13.04
N PRO A 158 4.76 -13.16 -14.02
CA PRO A 158 5.50 -11.92 -13.83
C PRO A 158 4.83 -11.10 -12.72
N SER A 159 5.64 -10.44 -11.89
CA SER A 159 5.12 -9.45 -10.94
C SER A 159 4.48 -8.29 -11.70
N TRP A 160 3.60 -7.53 -11.06
CA TRP A 160 2.83 -6.49 -11.77
C TRP A 160 3.74 -5.47 -12.48
N HIS A 161 4.86 -5.08 -11.87
CA HIS A 161 5.82 -4.09 -12.40
C HIS A 161 6.70 -4.65 -13.53
N ASP A 162 6.80 -5.97 -13.66
CA ASP A 162 7.53 -6.61 -14.76
C ASP A 162 6.68 -6.68 -16.04
N ARG A 163 5.35 -6.57 -15.92
CA ARG A 163 4.43 -6.58 -17.06
C ARG A 163 4.53 -5.28 -17.87
N TRP A 164 4.22 -5.36 -19.16
CA TRP A 164 4.25 -4.21 -20.07
C TRP A 164 3.43 -3.02 -19.52
N TRP A 165 2.20 -3.29 -19.05
CA TRP A 165 1.34 -2.26 -18.47
C TRP A 165 1.91 -1.70 -17.16
N GLY A 166 2.56 -2.53 -16.33
CA GLY A 166 3.15 -2.09 -15.07
C GLY A 166 4.32 -1.12 -15.29
N LYS A 167 5.15 -1.37 -16.31
CA LYS A 167 6.20 -0.44 -16.73
C LYS A 167 5.63 0.90 -17.21
N ILE A 168 4.54 0.86 -17.97
CA ILE A 168 3.83 2.08 -18.41
C ILE A 168 3.26 2.84 -17.21
N THR A 169 2.59 2.15 -16.28
CA THR A 169 2.03 2.79 -15.07
C THR A 169 3.10 3.50 -14.24
N ILE A 170 4.28 2.90 -14.09
CA ILE A 170 5.41 3.53 -13.39
C ILE A 170 5.90 4.76 -14.17
N GLY A 171 6.08 4.64 -15.49
CA GLY A 171 6.51 5.76 -16.35
C GLY A 171 5.54 6.94 -16.27
N VAL A 172 4.24 6.69 -16.47
CA VAL A 172 3.18 7.72 -16.36
C VAL A 172 3.16 8.34 -14.98
N GLY A 173 3.28 7.53 -13.92
CA GLY A 173 3.34 8.02 -12.55
C GLY A 173 4.51 8.97 -12.31
N ILE A 174 5.71 8.62 -12.77
CA ILE A 174 6.90 9.48 -12.66
C ILE A 174 6.69 10.78 -13.44
N THR A 175 6.17 10.71 -14.67
CA THR A 175 5.91 11.91 -15.48
C THR A 175 4.89 12.83 -14.81
N MET A 176 3.79 12.29 -14.26
CA MET A 176 2.81 13.09 -13.53
C MET A 176 3.40 13.75 -12.29
N ILE A 177 4.26 13.04 -11.54
CA ILE A 177 4.98 13.61 -10.40
C ILE A 177 5.93 14.72 -10.86
N ALA A 178 6.70 14.50 -11.94
CA ALA A 178 7.62 15.49 -12.48
C ALA A 178 6.89 16.78 -12.92
N VAL A 179 5.76 16.63 -13.63
CA VAL A 179 4.90 17.74 -14.05
C VAL A 179 4.31 18.47 -12.83
N ALA A 180 3.86 17.74 -11.81
CA ALA A 180 3.36 18.33 -10.58
C ALA A 180 4.45 19.11 -9.82
N LEU A 181 5.70 18.66 -9.86
CA LEU A 181 6.84 19.37 -9.26
C LEU A 181 7.36 20.53 -10.12
N GLY A 182 6.83 20.73 -11.34
CA GLY A 182 7.27 21.78 -12.25
C GLY A 182 8.60 21.50 -12.94
N LEU A 183 9.05 20.24 -12.95
CA LEU A 183 10.20 19.81 -13.73
C LEU A 183 9.79 19.79 -15.22
N LYS A 184 10.43 20.64 -16.02
CA LYS A 184 10.27 20.70 -17.48
C LYS A 184 11.15 19.69 -18.18
#